data_AF-A0A5J4PR91-F1
#
_entry.id   AF-A0A5J4PR91-F1
#
_cell.length_a   1.000
_cell.length_b   1.000
_cell.length_c   1.000
_cell.angle_alpha   90.00
_cell.angle_beta   90.00
_cell.angle_gamma   90.00
#
_symmetry.space_group_name_H-M   'P 1'
#
loop_
_entity.id
_entity.type
_entity.pdbx_description
1 polymer ?
#
loop_
_entity_poly.entity_id
_entity_poly.type
_entity_poly.pdbx_seq_one_letter_code
_entity_poly.pdbx_strand_id
1 'polypeptide(L)'
;DIEQLFSGNKLAQSLLNEFEHADKNTFIPAMLAWLYFGKSFERLVEYGEELRRNPKTSYFQKYFITSTIKLLVFRSIKLGFRTKADWEEHRQLMQLVDGDSVMNWAIENSPGEKKKAGRKKTGMLLAEMLSHRVEDKELLQNRIKEYVKTKHTNQDLARLKIALDELEYIKPVEIKPLRDALAGQYADKVQIVGERGIQNAYRELNAYIQGKGMFVKDYGKEREAINGIKEFLSG
;
A
#
# COMPACT_ATOMS: atom_id res chain seq x y z
N ASP A 1 -15.10 -36.18 21.36
CA ASP A 1 -14.55 -35.33 20.29
C ASP A 1 -15.00 -35.78 18.92
N ILE A 2 -15.47 -34.85 18.09
CA ILE A 2 -15.76 -35.12 16.66
C ILE A 2 -14.47 -35.58 15.95
N GLU A 3 -13.32 -35.02 16.33
CA GLU A 3 -12.00 -35.39 15.80
C GLU A 3 -11.65 -36.86 16.07
N GLN A 4 -12.00 -37.41 17.24
CA GLN A 4 -11.81 -38.83 17.55
C GLN A 4 -12.75 -39.74 16.73
N LEU A 5 -13.98 -39.29 16.48
CA LEU A 5 -14.97 -40.05 15.72
C LEU A 5 -14.60 -40.15 14.23
N PHE A 6 -14.02 -39.08 13.66
CA PHE A 6 -13.44 -39.11 12.30
C PHE A 6 -12.14 -39.92 12.22
N SER A 7 -11.31 -39.86 13.26
CA SER A 7 -10.06 -40.65 13.35
C SER A 7 -10.34 -42.15 13.41
N GLY A 8 -11.38 -42.56 14.16
CA GLY A 8 -11.78 -43.97 14.27
C GLY A 8 -12.38 -44.56 12.99
N ASN A 9 -13.04 -43.74 12.16
CA ASN A 9 -13.66 -44.18 10.91
C ASN A 9 -12.72 -44.23 9.70
N LYS A 10 -11.41 -43.96 9.87
CA LYS A 10 -10.41 -43.93 8.78
C LYS A 10 -10.84 -43.08 7.58
N LEU A 11 -11.69 -42.09 7.80
CA LEU A 11 -12.35 -41.35 6.72
C LEU A 11 -11.33 -40.57 5.88
N ALA A 12 -10.29 -40.03 6.52
CA ALA A 12 -9.18 -39.40 5.83
C ALA A 12 -8.40 -40.36 4.92
N GLN A 13 -8.20 -41.61 5.34
CA GLN A 13 -7.52 -42.63 4.53
C GLN A 13 -8.40 -43.05 3.34
N SER A 14 -9.72 -43.16 3.53
CA SER A 14 -10.66 -43.45 2.45
C SER A 14 -10.66 -42.33 1.40
N LEU A 15 -10.73 -41.08 1.83
CA LEU A 15 -10.71 -39.92 0.93
C LEU A 15 -9.39 -39.80 0.17
N LEU A 16 -8.25 -40.07 0.82
CA LEU A 16 -6.95 -40.06 0.15
C LEU A 16 -6.84 -41.18 -0.87
N ASN A 17 -7.30 -42.39 -0.53
CA ASN A 17 -7.28 -43.52 -1.44
C ASN A 17 -8.16 -43.26 -2.69
N GLU A 18 -9.35 -42.67 -2.51
CA GLU A 18 -10.23 -42.29 -3.62
C GLU A 18 -9.70 -41.10 -4.43
N PHE A 19 -8.90 -40.22 -3.82
CA PHE A 19 -8.21 -39.14 -4.53
C PHE A 19 -7.06 -39.67 -5.39
N GLU A 20 -6.24 -40.58 -4.85
CA GLU A 20 -5.11 -41.20 -5.56
C GLU A 20 -5.57 -42.06 -6.74
N HIS A 21 -6.74 -42.71 -6.64
CA HIS A 21 -7.33 -43.55 -7.68
C HIS A 21 -8.50 -42.89 -8.42
N ALA A 22 -8.56 -41.55 -8.43
CA ALA A 22 -9.71 -40.81 -8.95
C ALA A 22 -9.99 -41.11 -10.43
N ASP A 23 -11.15 -41.69 -10.71
CA ASP A 23 -11.74 -41.78 -12.04
C ASP A 23 -12.37 -40.42 -12.44
N LYS A 24 -12.62 -40.18 -13.73
CA LYS A 24 -13.23 -38.95 -14.26
C LYS A 24 -14.63 -38.68 -13.67
N ASN A 25 -15.27 -39.68 -13.09
CA ASN A 25 -16.59 -39.58 -12.45
C ASN A 25 -16.54 -39.27 -10.94
N THR A 26 -15.36 -39.27 -10.32
CA THR A 26 -15.21 -38.98 -8.89
C THR A 26 -15.10 -37.47 -8.65
N PHE A 27 -16.02 -36.91 -7.84
CA PHE A 27 -16.02 -35.48 -7.49
C PHE A 27 -15.02 -35.14 -6.37
N ILE A 28 -14.37 -36.13 -5.78
CA ILE A 28 -13.53 -36.01 -4.59
C ILE A 28 -12.33 -35.06 -4.80
N PRO A 29 -11.57 -35.14 -5.91
CA PRO A 29 -10.53 -34.15 -6.20
C PRO A 29 -11.07 -32.72 -6.24
N ALA A 30 -12.23 -32.50 -6.86
CA ALA A 30 -12.86 -31.18 -6.92
C ALA A 30 -13.34 -30.71 -5.54
N MET A 31 -13.91 -31.61 -4.74
CA MET A 31 -14.33 -31.32 -3.37
C MET A 31 -13.14 -30.94 -2.49
N LEU A 32 -12.04 -31.70 -2.53
CA LEU A 32 -10.83 -31.40 -1.76
C LEU A 32 -10.18 -30.09 -2.20
N ALA A 33 -10.11 -29.85 -3.51
CA ALA A 33 -9.63 -28.57 -4.05
C ALA A 33 -10.52 -27.40 -3.60
N TRP A 34 -11.84 -27.58 -3.58
CA TRP A 34 -12.78 -26.57 -3.09
C TRP A 34 -12.66 -26.34 -1.59
N LEU A 35 -12.50 -27.40 -0.80
CA LEU A 35 -12.31 -27.30 0.65
C LEU A 35 -11.02 -26.55 1.00
N TYR A 36 -9.93 -26.79 0.27
CA TYR A 36 -8.61 -26.22 0.58
C TYR A 36 -8.37 -24.85 -0.07
N PHE A 37 -8.68 -24.70 -1.36
CA PHE A 37 -8.38 -23.49 -2.13
C PHE A 37 -9.61 -22.60 -2.38
N GLY A 38 -10.82 -23.15 -2.25
CA GLY A 38 -12.06 -22.42 -2.48
C GLY A 38 -12.53 -21.60 -1.27
N LYS A 39 -13.64 -20.87 -1.45
CA LYS A 39 -14.38 -20.15 -0.40
C LYS A 39 -15.27 -21.09 0.42
N SER A 40 -14.75 -22.25 0.80
CA SER A 40 -15.50 -23.35 1.43
C SER A 40 -16.05 -22.98 2.81
N PHE A 41 -15.23 -22.35 3.65
CA PHE A 41 -15.63 -21.86 4.97
C PHE A 41 -16.75 -20.83 4.87
N GLU A 42 -16.61 -19.88 3.93
CA GLU A 42 -17.60 -18.83 3.66
C GLU A 42 -18.94 -19.44 3.24
N ARG A 43 -18.94 -20.37 2.28
CA ARG A 43 -20.16 -21.07 1.84
C ARG A 43 -20.83 -21.88 2.96
N LEU A 44 -20.06 -22.50 3.84
CA LEU A 44 -20.62 -23.20 5.01
C LEU A 44 -21.26 -22.24 6.01
N VAL A 45 -20.68 -21.04 6.20
CA VAL A 45 -21.26 -20.00 7.05
C VAL A 45 -22.52 -19.41 6.43
N GLU A 46 -22.52 -19.11 5.13
CA GLU A 46 -23.69 -18.67 4.38
C GLU A 46 -24.85 -19.66 4.52
N TYR A 47 -24.59 -20.94 4.24
CA TYR A 47 -25.59 -22.01 4.37
C TYR A 47 -26.12 -22.14 5.80
N GLY A 48 -25.25 -21.98 6.81
CA GLY A 48 -25.66 -21.93 8.20
C GLY A 48 -26.59 -20.74 8.51
N GLU A 49 -26.27 -19.54 8.02
CA GLU A 49 -27.11 -18.36 8.18
C GLU A 49 -28.46 -18.53 7.47
N GLU A 50 -28.49 -19.11 6.27
CA GLU A 50 -29.73 -19.46 5.55
C GLU A 50 -30.61 -20.43 6.36
N LEU A 51 -30.02 -21.52 6.89
CA LEU A 51 -30.72 -22.46 7.75
C LEU A 51 -31.27 -21.79 9.01
N ARG A 52 -30.57 -20.78 9.56
CA ARG A 52 -31.02 -20.03 10.73
C ARG A 52 -32.15 -19.05 10.40
N ARG A 53 -32.13 -18.45 9.21
CA ARG A 53 -33.17 -17.57 8.66
C ARG A 53 -34.45 -18.34 8.34
N ASN A 54 -34.36 -19.64 8.04
CA ASN A 54 -35.52 -20.48 7.73
C ASN A 54 -36.53 -20.54 8.91
N PRO A 55 -37.82 -20.24 8.67
CA PRO A 55 -38.86 -20.23 9.71
C PRO A 55 -39.15 -21.63 10.29
N LYS A 56 -38.81 -22.71 9.59
CA LYS A 56 -39.03 -24.09 10.04
C LYS A 56 -37.97 -24.58 11.04
N THR A 57 -36.89 -23.84 11.23
CA THR A 57 -35.77 -24.21 12.11
C THR A 57 -36.11 -23.91 13.56
N SER A 58 -36.02 -24.93 14.42
CA SER A 58 -36.30 -24.80 15.86
C SER A 58 -35.26 -23.92 16.58
N TYR A 59 -35.63 -23.34 17.72
CA TYR A 59 -34.73 -22.51 18.52
C TYR A 59 -33.42 -23.22 18.89
N PHE A 60 -33.51 -24.48 19.33
CA PHE A 60 -32.32 -25.28 19.63
C PHE A 60 -31.44 -25.51 18.40
N GLN A 61 -32.05 -25.80 17.25
CA GLN A 61 -31.33 -25.94 15.98
C GLN A 61 -30.62 -24.64 15.61
N LYS A 62 -31.28 -23.48 15.74
CA LYS A 62 -30.66 -22.17 15.51
C LYS A 62 -29.47 -21.92 16.44
N TYR A 63 -29.56 -22.33 17.70
CA TYR A 63 -28.46 -22.25 18.66
C TYR A 63 -27.28 -23.15 18.27
N PHE A 64 -27.54 -24.40 17.88
CA PHE A 64 -26.51 -25.32 17.39
C PHE A 64 -25.84 -24.78 16.13
N ILE A 65 -26.61 -24.31 15.16
CA ILE A 65 -26.11 -23.69 13.92
C ILE A 65 -25.21 -22.49 14.26
N THR A 66 -25.65 -21.61 15.15
CA THR A 66 -24.86 -20.43 15.59
C THR A 66 -23.53 -20.86 16.21
N SER A 67 -23.55 -21.91 17.04
CA SER A 67 -22.35 -22.45 17.68
C SER A 67 -21.39 -23.06 16.66
N THR A 68 -21.93 -23.80 15.67
CA THR A 68 -21.16 -24.38 14.57
C THR A 68 -20.52 -23.30 13.69
N ILE A 69 -21.26 -22.23 13.33
CA ILE A 69 -20.73 -21.08 12.59
C ILE A 69 -19.56 -20.43 13.35
N LYS A 70 -19.73 -20.18 14.65
CA LYS A 70 -18.67 -19.61 15.49
C LYS A 70 -17.43 -20.50 15.53
N LEU A 71 -17.62 -21.81 15.67
CA LEU A 71 -16.52 -22.77 15.69
C LEU A 71 -15.79 -22.84 14.35
N LEU A 72 -16.52 -22.82 13.23
CA LEU A 72 -15.96 -22.81 11.88
C LEU A 72 -15.09 -21.58 11.63
N VAL A 73 -15.62 -20.39 11.92
CA VAL A 73 -14.86 -19.13 11.78
C VAL A 73 -13.62 -19.16 12.68
N PHE A 74 -13.78 -19.53 13.95
CA PHE A 74 -12.66 -19.60 14.89
C PHE A 74 -11.58 -20.58 14.44
N ARG A 75 -11.96 -21.80 14.02
CA ARG A 75 -11.01 -22.82 13.56
C ARG A 75 -10.33 -22.42 12.25
N SER A 76 -11.05 -21.80 11.31
CA SER A 76 -10.47 -21.31 10.06
C SER A 76 -9.33 -20.31 10.31
N ILE A 77 -9.50 -19.42 11.30
CA ILE A 77 -8.49 -18.45 11.71
C ILE A 77 -7.35 -19.13 12.48
N LYS A 78 -7.67 -19.98 13.45
CA LYS A 78 -6.67 -20.67 14.28
C LYS A 78 -5.73 -21.55 13.44
N LEU A 79 -6.25 -22.18 12.39
CA LEU A 79 -5.48 -23.03 11.48
C LEU A 79 -4.82 -22.24 10.33
N GLY A 80 -5.05 -20.93 10.25
CA GLY A 80 -4.43 -20.06 9.25
C GLY A 80 -5.03 -20.16 7.84
N PHE A 81 -6.15 -20.86 7.66
CA PHE A 81 -6.85 -20.92 6.36
C PHE A 81 -7.50 -19.59 5.99
N ARG A 82 -7.86 -18.77 6.99
CA ARG A 82 -8.45 -17.44 6.83
C ARG A 82 -7.89 -16.46 7.85
N THR A 83 -7.94 -15.17 7.52
CA THR A 83 -7.67 -14.08 8.44
C THR A 83 -8.96 -13.42 8.92
N LYS A 84 -8.87 -12.60 9.97
CA LYS A 84 -10.02 -11.76 10.38
C LYS A 84 -10.43 -10.77 9.29
N ALA A 85 -9.48 -10.29 8.48
CA ALA A 85 -9.77 -9.37 7.39
C ALA A 85 -10.57 -10.07 6.28
N ASP A 86 -10.24 -11.32 5.95
CA ASP A 86 -10.96 -12.12 4.95
C ASP A 86 -12.44 -12.28 5.33
N TRP A 87 -12.72 -12.51 6.62
CA TRP A 87 -14.08 -12.62 7.14
C TRP A 87 -14.84 -11.29 7.14
N GLU A 88 -14.14 -10.18 7.38
CA GLU A 88 -14.75 -8.84 7.32
C GLU A 88 -15.09 -8.46 5.87
N GLU A 89 -14.19 -8.71 4.92
CA GLU A 89 -14.44 -8.53 3.49
C GLU A 89 -15.63 -9.39 3.04
N HIS A 90 -15.67 -10.66 3.45
CA HIS A 90 -16.79 -11.55 3.15
C HIS A 90 -18.12 -11.01 3.70
N ARG A 91 -18.14 -10.47 4.91
CA ARG A 91 -19.33 -9.88 5.52
C ARG A 91 -19.79 -8.61 4.80
N GLN A 92 -18.85 -7.75 4.40
CA GLN A 92 -19.14 -6.56 3.61
C GLN A 92 -19.76 -6.93 2.27
N LEU A 93 -19.19 -7.92 1.57
CA LEU A 93 -19.75 -8.45 0.33
C LEU A 93 -21.19 -8.95 0.52
N MET A 94 -21.47 -9.69 1.60
CA MET A 94 -22.82 -10.17 1.90
C MET A 94 -23.81 -9.04 2.15
N GLN A 95 -23.42 -7.99 2.89
CA GLN A 95 -24.28 -6.84 3.15
C GLN A 95 -24.62 -6.05 1.88
N LEU A 96 -23.70 -6.02 0.91
CA LEU A 96 -23.86 -5.34 -0.36
C LEU A 96 -24.70 -6.11 -1.37
N VAL A 97 -24.74 -7.45 -1.25
CA VAL A 97 -25.63 -8.30 -2.02
C VAL A 97 -27.05 -8.27 -1.43
N ASP A 98 -27.19 -8.31 -0.10
CA ASP A 98 -28.48 -8.27 0.59
C ASP A 98 -29.13 -6.87 0.52
N GLY A 99 -28.34 -5.79 0.57
CA GLY A 99 -28.81 -4.42 0.41
C GLY A 99 -28.45 -3.94 -0.99
N ASP A 100 -29.45 -3.78 -1.87
CA ASP A 100 -29.47 -3.46 -3.32
C ASP A 100 -28.57 -2.28 -3.80
N SER A 101 -27.32 -2.29 -3.37
CA SER A 101 -26.28 -1.26 -3.49
C SER A 101 -25.04 -1.86 -4.17
N VAL A 102 -25.23 -2.97 -4.89
CA VAL A 102 -24.23 -3.64 -5.73
C VAL A 102 -23.65 -2.66 -6.74
N MET A 103 -24.47 -1.73 -7.27
CA MET A 103 -24.03 -0.73 -8.23
C MET A 103 -23.02 0.27 -7.63
N ASN A 104 -23.26 0.78 -6.41
CA ASN A 104 -22.35 1.71 -5.74
C ASN A 104 -21.02 1.03 -5.40
N TRP A 105 -21.07 -0.20 -4.90
CA TRP A 105 -19.86 -0.99 -4.63
C TRP A 105 -19.09 -1.33 -5.90
N ALA A 106 -19.78 -1.66 -7.00
CA ALA A 106 -19.14 -1.92 -8.29
C ALA A 106 -18.51 -0.67 -8.90
N ILE A 107 -19.00 0.54 -8.57
CA ILE A 107 -18.36 1.80 -8.95
C ILE A 107 -17.12 2.05 -8.09
N GLU A 108 -17.18 1.80 -6.78
CA GLU A 108 -16.06 1.96 -5.85
C GLU A 108 -14.94 0.92 -6.03
N ASN A 109 -15.31 -0.32 -6.40
CA ASN A 109 -14.41 -1.45 -6.64
C ASN A 109 -14.26 -1.80 -8.12
N SER A 110 -14.83 -0.99 -9.01
CA SER A 110 -14.42 -1.00 -10.42
C SER A 110 -12.91 -0.88 -10.43
N PRO A 111 -12.21 -1.56 -11.34
CA PRO A 111 -10.81 -1.27 -11.61
C PRO A 111 -10.68 0.12 -12.27
N GLY A 112 -11.17 1.17 -11.60
CA GLY A 112 -10.72 2.53 -11.79
C GLY A 112 -9.21 2.51 -11.60
N GLU A 113 -8.53 3.00 -12.63
CA GLU A 113 -7.08 3.05 -12.79
C GLU A 113 -6.30 2.63 -11.55
N LYS A 114 -5.69 1.44 -11.61
CA LYS A 114 -4.74 0.94 -10.61
C LYS A 114 -3.86 2.09 -10.11
N LYS A 115 -4.24 2.70 -8.97
CA LYS A 115 -3.30 3.50 -8.20
C LYS A 115 -2.32 2.50 -7.65
N LYS A 116 -1.22 2.32 -8.39
CA LYS A 116 -0.06 1.51 -8.02
C LYS A 116 0.14 1.65 -6.52
N ALA A 117 0.12 0.53 -5.80
CA ALA A 117 0.31 0.45 -4.35
C ALA A 117 1.27 1.54 -3.88
N GLY A 118 0.71 2.61 -3.33
CA GLY A 118 1.45 3.75 -2.85
C GLY A 118 2.23 3.28 -1.64
N ARG A 119 3.50 2.93 -1.85
CA ARG A 119 4.52 2.87 -0.80
C ARG A 119 4.26 4.05 0.14
N LYS A 120 4.04 3.77 1.43
CA LYS A 120 3.76 4.78 2.47
C LYS A 120 4.54 6.04 2.14
N LYS A 121 3.85 7.15 1.83
CA LYS A 121 4.51 8.45 1.71
C LYS A 121 5.23 8.65 3.03
N THR A 122 6.56 8.71 2.98
CA THR A 122 7.34 9.12 4.14
C THR A 122 6.90 10.56 4.41
N GLY A 123 5.97 10.73 5.35
CA GLY A 123 5.31 11.99 5.66
C GLY A 123 6.23 12.92 6.45
N MET A 124 7.43 13.16 5.96
CA MET A 124 8.31 14.18 6.51
C MET A 124 7.91 15.51 5.87
N LEU A 125 7.42 16.44 6.69
CA LEU A 125 7.01 17.76 6.20
C LEU A 125 8.25 18.61 5.90
N LEU A 126 8.16 19.53 4.93
CA LEU A 126 9.28 20.42 4.58
C LEU A 126 9.80 21.18 5.83
N ALA A 127 8.89 21.59 6.71
CA ALA A 127 9.21 22.26 7.97
C ALA A 127 10.04 21.40 8.95
N GLU A 128 9.90 20.07 8.91
CA GLU A 128 10.67 19.13 9.75
C GLU A 128 12.09 18.89 9.23
N MET A 129 12.29 19.12 7.91
CA MET A 129 13.57 19.01 7.22
C MET A 129 14.46 20.24 7.43
N LEU A 130 13.86 21.40 7.73
CA LEU A 130 14.60 22.63 7.98
C LEU A 130 15.51 22.49 9.21
N SER A 131 16.74 22.97 9.07
CA SER A 131 17.72 23.03 10.14
C SER A 131 17.33 24.07 11.19
N HIS A 132 17.92 23.95 12.39
CA HIS A 132 17.77 24.91 13.47
C HIS A 132 18.50 26.24 13.19
N ARG A 133 19.41 26.27 12.20
CA ARG A 133 20.10 27.49 11.75
C ARG A 133 19.21 28.48 10.99
N VAL A 134 18.03 28.06 10.54
CA VAL A 134 17.10 28.93 9.83
C VAL A 134 16.29 29.71 10.86
N GLU A 135 16.62 30.99 11.04
CA GLU A 135 15.94 31.90 11.98
C GLU A 135 14.49 32.12 11.57
N ASP A 136 14.22 32.34 10.27
CA ASP A 136 12.88 32.54 9.72
C ASP A 136 12.48 31.41 8.75
N LYS A 137 11.83 30.39 9.32
CA LYS A 137 11.39 29.19 8.59
C LYS A 137 10.25 29.47 7.61
N GLU A 138 9.45 30.51 7.84
CA GLU A 138 8.33 30.85 6.96
C GLU A 138 8.81 31.59 5.71
N LEU A 139 9.72 32.55 5.91
CA LEU A 139 10.35 33.29 4.82
C LEU A 139 11.12 32.37 3.87
N LEU A 140 11.89 31.42 4.41
CA LEU A 140 12.58 30.42 3.58
C LEU A 140 11.61 29.52 2.81
N GLN A 141 10.51 29.07 3.43
CA GLN A 141 9.48 28.28 2.75
C GLN A 141 8.80 29.06 1.62
N ASN A 142 8.59 30.37 1.79
CA ASN A 142 8.03 31.22 0.74
C ASN A 142 9.00 31.41 -0.43
N ARG A 143 10.31 31.57 -0.16
CA ARG A 143 11.33 31.63 -1.22
C ARG A 143 11.44 30.32 -1.99
N ILE A 144 11.49 29.19 -1.28
CA ILE A 144 11.48 27.85 -1.91
C ILE A 144 10.24 27.69 -2.80
N LYS A 145 9.07 28.12 -2.32
CA LYS A 145 7.82 28.09 -3.08
C LYS A 145 7.89 28.95 -4.35
N GLU A 146 8.43 30.16 -4.27
CA GLU A 146 8.60 31.05 -5.45
C GLU A 146 9.58 30.46 -6.46
N TYR A 147 10.69 29.89 -5.98
CA TYR A 147 11.65 29.20 -6.83
C TYR A 147 11.01 28.02 -7.55
N VAL A 148 10.32 27.13 -6.82
CA VAL A 148 9.69 25.94 -7.40
C VAL A 148 8.55 26.31 -8.37
N LYS A 149 7.85 27.43 -8.13
CA LYS A 149 6.83 27.93 -9.06
C LYS A 149 7.42 28.37 -10.40
N THR A 150 8.62 28.94 -10.41
CA THR A 150 9.26 29.47 -11.61
C THR A 150 10.17 28.45 -12.30
N LYS A 151 10.85 27.60 -11.53
CA LYS A 151 11.84 26.62 -11.99
C LYS A 151 11.65 25.29 -11.27
N HIS A 152 11.11 24.30 -11.98
CA HIS A 152 10.79 22.98 -11.44
C HIS A 152 11.29 21.82 -12.32
N THR A 153 12.29 22.04 -13.19
CA THR A 153 12.88 20.94 -13.96
C THR A 153 13.72 19.99 -13.09
N ASN A 154 14.09 18.82 -13.62
CA ASN A 154 14.95 17.86 -12.90
C ASN A 154 16.27 18.49 -12.42
N GLN A 155 16.90 19.33 -13.25
CA GLN A 155 18.15 19.99 -12.92
C GLN A 155 17.94 21.10 -11.89
N ASP A 156 16.87 21.88 -11.99
CA ASP A 156 16.59 22.97 -11.03
C ASP A 156 16.35 22.43 -9.62
N LEU A 157 15.59 21.34 -9.49
CA LEU A 157 15.35 20.70 -8.19
C LEU A 157 16.64 20.05 -7.62
N ALA A 158 17.51 19.54 -8.47
CA ALA A 158 18.81 19.01 -8.05
C ALA A 158 19.75 20.13 -7.57
N ARG A 159 19.82 21.26 -8.30
CA ARG A 159 20.57 22.46 -7.88
C ARG A 159 20.02 23.06 -6.59
N LEU A 160 18.70 23.11 -6.44
CA LEU A 160 18.04 23.55 -5.21
C LEU A 160 18.44 22.68 -4.02
N LYS A 161 18.46 21.35 -4.18
CA LYS A 161 18.92 20.43 -3.13
C LYS A 161 20.36 20.75 -2.72
N ILE A 162 21.26 20.92 -3.70
CA ILE A 162 22.67 21.23 -3.44
C ILE A 162 22.82 22.58 -2.72
N ALA A 163 22.10 23.61 -3.16
CA ALA A 163 22.13 24.93 -2.52
C ALA A 163 21.65 24.87 -1.06
N LEU A 164 20.56 24.13 -0.79
CA LEU A 164 20.03 23.96 0.56
C LEU A 164 20.99 23.17 1.47
N ASP A 165 21.68 22.16 0.92
CA ASP A 165 22.71 21.40 1.64
C ASP A 165 23.95 22.26 1.94
N GLU A 166 24.44 23.03 0.96
CA GLU A 166 25.60 23.91 1.12
C GLU A 166 25.35 25.06 2.12
N LEU A 167 24.10 25.55 2.19
CA LEU A 167 23.69 26.57 3.16
C LEU A 167 23.39 25.99 4.55
N GLU A 168 23.42 24.66 4.70
CA GLU A 168 23.00 23.95 5.92
C GLU A 168 21.56 24.30 6.37
N TYR A 169 20.71 24.73 5.44
CA TYR A 169 19.32 25.11 5.72
C TYR A 169 18.40 23.91 5.89
N ILE A 170 18.81 22.75 5.38
CA ILE A 170 18.14 21.47 5.59
C ILE A 170 19.07 20.49 6.28
N LYS A 171 18.50 19.55 7.04
CA LYS A 171 19.23 18.38 7.52
C LYS A 171 19.70 17.54 6.32
N PRO A 172 20.78 16.75 6.45
CA PRO A 172 21.21 15.83 5.41
C PRO A 172 20.13 14.78 5.17
N VAL A 173 19.30 15.01 4.15
CA VAL A 173 18.19 14.15 3.76
C VAL A 173 18.36 13.77 2.29
N GLU A 174 17.92 12.56 1.93
CA GLU A 174 17.90 12.12 0.53
C GLU A 174 16.99 12.99 -0.35
N ILE A 175 17.18 12.94 -1.66
CA ILE A 175 16.38 13.70 -2.65
C ILE A 175 14.90 13.33 -2.56
N LYS A 176 14.60 12.06 -2.30
CA LYS A 176 13.24 11.53 -2.33
C LYS A 176 12.34 12.18 -1.28
N PRO A 177 12.68 12.19 0.02
CA PRO A 177 11.88 12.91 1.02
C PRO A 177 11.70 14.40 0.70
N LEU A 178 12.75 15.10 0.24
CA LEU A 178 12.62 16.52 -0.14
C LEU A 178 11.60 16.70 -1.27
N ARG A 179 11.74 15.90 -2.33
CA ARG A 179 10.83 15.95 -3.48
C ARG A 179 9.40 15.65 -3.07
N ASP A 180 9.19 14.64 -2.23
CA ASP A 180 7.86 14.25 -1.78
C ASP A 180 7.24 15.30 -0.85
N ALA A 181 8.05 15.99 -0.03
CA ALA A 181 7.62 17.14 0.77
C ALA A 181 7.21 18.32 -0.13
N LEU A 182 8.02 18.68 -1.13
CA LEU A 182 7.71 19.72 -2.12
C LEU A 182 6.44 19.37 -2.92
N ALA A 183 6.33 18.13 -3.38
CA ALA A 183 5.16 17.64 -4.12
C ALA A 183 3.91 17.57 -3.26
N GLY A 184 4.03 17.32 -1.96
CA GLY A 184 2.91 17.35 -1.02
C GLY A 184 2.45 18.77 -0.70
N GLN A 185 3.37 19.68 -0.43
CA GLN A 185 3.06 21.05 0.00
C GLN A 185 2.61 21.95 -1.16
N TYR A 186 3.04 21.66 -2.39
CA TYR A 186 2.74 22.47 -3.57
C TYR A 186 1.96 21.72 -4.66
N ALA A 187 1.34 20.58 -4.32
CA ALA A 187 0.53 19.74 -5.21
C ALA A 187 -0.50 20.54 -6.02
N ASP A 188 -1.13 21.53 -5.39
CA ASP A 188 -2.22 22.31 -5.99
C ASP A 188 -1.74 23.38 -6.98
N LYS A 189 -0.42 23.63 -7.05
CA LYS A 189 0.15 24.77 -7.80
C LYS A 189 1.18 24.37 -8.85
N VAL A 190 1.93 23.28 -8.64
CA VAL A 190 3.02 22.87 -9.54
C VAL A 190 3.07 21.35 -9.67
N GLN A 191 3.13 20.85 -10.90
CA GLN A 191 3.37 19.45 -11.17
C GLN A 191 4.87 19.14 -11.03
N ILE A 192 5.28 18.68 -9.85
CA ILE A 192 6.68 18.34 -9.56
C ILE A 192 7.12 17.10 -10.36
N VAL A 193 8.30 17.18 -10.98
CA VAL A 193 8.87 16.13 -11.83
C VAL A 193 9.16 14.83 -11.04
N GLY A 194 9.27 13.72 -11.74
CA GLY A 194 9.47 12.40 -11.15
C GLY A 194 10.82 12.22 -10.44
N GLU A 195 10.80 11.43 -9.35
CA GLU A 195 11.96 11.13 -8.49
C GLU A 195 13.23 10.73 -9.26
N ARG A 196 13.09 9.84 -10.26
CA ARG A 196 14.23 9.29 -11.02
C ARG A 196 15.00 10.35 -11.81
N GLY A 197 14.30 11.35 -12.35
CA GLY A 197 14.93 12.41 -13.12
C GLY A 197 15.80 13.32 -12.25
N ILE A 198 15.30 13.67 -11.06
CA ILE A 198 16.01 14.51 -10.09
C ILE A 198 17.20 13.77 -9.50
N GLN A 199 17.06 12.47 -9.20
CA GLN A 199 18.17 11.64 -8.74
C GLN A 199 19.29 11.54 -9.77
N ASN A 200 18.95 11.38 -11.06
CA ASN A 200 19.96 11.35 -12.13
C ASN A 200 20.66 12.70 -12.27
N ALA A 201 19.92 13.81 -12.30
CA ALA A 201 20.51 15.15 -12.37
C ALA A 201 21.43 15.45 -11.17
N TYR A 202 21.05 15.04 -9.96
CA TYR A 202 21.90 15.21 -8.77
C TYR A 202 23.17 14.36 -8.83
N ARG A 203 23.10 13.14 -9.38
CA ARG A 203 24.29 12.30 -9.60
C ARG A 203 25.22 12.91 -10.65
N GLU A 204 24.67 13.45 -11.72
CA GLU A 204 25.43 14.14 -12.76
C GLU A 204 26.14 15.38 -12.19
N LEU A 205 25.45 16.19 -11.37
CA LEU A 205 26.04 17.36 -10.72
C LEU A 205 27.14 16.99 -9.71
N ASN A 206 27.03 15.85 -9.04
CA ASN A 206 28.08 15.34 -8.15
C ASN A 206 29.07 14.40 -8.87
N ALA A 207 29.04 14.30 -10.19
CA ALA A 207 30.03 13.53 -10.93
C ALA A 207 31.38 14.26 -10.90
N TYR A 208 32.46 13.49 -10.74
CA TYR A 208 33.81 14.02 -10.70
C TYR A 208 34.38 14.20 -12.11
N ILE A 209 34.89 15.39 -12.41
CA ILE A 209 35.54 15.69 -13.69
C ILE A 209 37.04 15.43 -13.54
N GLN A 210 37.50 14.26 -13.95
CA GLN A 210 38.92 13.85 -13.86
C GLN A 210 39.89 14.87 -14.47
N GLY A 211 39.51 15.52 -15.58
CA GLY A 211 40.36 16.52 -16.24
C GLY A 211 40.45 17.89 -15.55
N LYS A 212 39.62 18.16 -14.52
CA LYS A 212 39.59 19.46 -13.82
C LYS A 212 39.76 19.36 -12.31
N GLY A 213 39.81 18.15 -11.76
CA GLY A 213 40.00 17.94 -10.33
C GLY A 213 38.81 18.33 -9.46
N MET A 214 37.64 18.61 -10.05
CA MET A 214 36.46 19.18 -9.38
C MET A 214 35.17 18.42 -9.75
N PHE A 215 34.10 18.62 -8.98
CA PHE A 215 32.77 18.10 -9.32
C PHE A 215 32.07 19.01 -10.34
N VAL A 216 31.11 18.45 -11.08
CA VAL A 216 30.33 19.21 -12.09
C VAL A 216 29.62 20.42 -11.46
N LYS A 217 29.06 20.27 -10.25
CA LYS A 217 28.43 21.36 -9.48
C LYS A 217 29.37 22.52 -9.12
N ASP A 218 30.67 22.27 -9.09
CA ASP A 218 31.69 23.24 -8.72
C ASP A 218 32.27 23.93 -9.97
N TYR A 219 31.77 23.59 -11.16
CA TYR A 219 32.37 24.00 -12.42
C TYR A 219 31.41 24.73 -13.36
N GLY A 220 31.84 25.89 -13.87
CA GLY A 220 31.19 26.62 -14.95
C GLY A 220 29.78 27.12 -14.60
N LYS A 221 28.86 27.01 -15.58
CA LYS A 221 27.47 27.51 -15.49
C LYS A 221 26.68 26.90 -14.33
N GLU A 222 27.02 25.67 -13.92
CA GLU A 222 26.33 24.98 -12.82
C GLU A 222 26.64 25.64 -11.47
N ARG A 223 27.90 26.06 -11.26
CA ARG A 223 28.31 26.75 -10.04
C ARG A 223 27.67 28.14 -9.94
N GLU A 224 27.62 28.86 -11.05
CA GLU A 224 26.92 30.16 -11.15
C GLU A 224 25.43 30.01 -10.83
N ALA A 225 24.77 28.99 -11.38
CA ALA A 225 23.37 28.72 -11.10
C ALA A 225 23.12 28.38 -9.63
N ILE A 226 23.97 27.54 -9.01
CA ILE A 226 23.85 27.19 -7.58
C ILE A 226 24.09 28.41 -6.69
N ASN A 227 25.08 29.25 -7.01
CA ASN A 227 25.33 30.49 -6.27
C ASN A 227 24.15 31.46 -6.36
N GLY A 228 23.57 31.66 -7.55
CA GLY A 228 22.38 32.49 -7.70
C GLY A 228 21.17 31.97 -6.92
N ILE A 229 21.02 30.64 -6.79
CA ILE A 229 19.99 30.05 -5.93
C ILE A 229 20.29 30.33 -4.46
N LYS A 230 21.55 30.20 -4.03
CA LYS A 230 21.93 30.50 -2.64
C LYS A 230 21.65 31.95 -2.28
N GLU A 231 22.03 32.89 -3.14
CA GLU A 231 21.75 34.32 -2.97
C GLU A 231 20.24 34.58 -2.88
N PHE A 232 19.45 33.97 -3.76
CA PHE A 232 17.98 34.09 -3.70
C PHE A 232 17.36 33.51 -2.43
N LEU A 233 17.93 32.43 -1.88
CA LEU A 233 17.45 31.83 -0.64
C LEU A 233 17.88 32.65 0.59
N SER A 234 19.07 33.23 0.58
CA SER A 234 19.64 33.99 1.71
C SER A 234 19.26 35.47 1.76
N GLY A 235 19.01 36.09 0.60
CA GLY A 235 18.76 37.53 0.48
C GLY A 235 17.31 37.88 0.71
#